data_AF-A0A2D5E8Z4-F1
#
_entry.id   AF-A0A2D5E8Z4-F1
#
_cell.length_a   1.000
_cell.length_b   1.000
_cell.length_c   1.000
_cell.angle_alpha   90.00
_cell.angle_beta   90.00
_cell.angle_gamma   90.00
#
_symmetry.space_group_name_H-M   'P 1'
#
loop_
_entity.id
_entity.type
_entity.pdbx_description
1 polymer ?
#
loop_
_entity_poly.entity_id
_entity_poly.type
_entity_poly.pdbx_seq_one_letter_code
_entity_poly.pdbx_strand_id
1 'polypeptide(L)'
;MPRLRLPLMLLLVSLGGCAAQSPPNADLTLPGASVVTVDGWQLEARGEFLDPERVQVRIDLVIRKVGDPSRVIASPTMTTIVGEDSVIESAGNGNDVTCSVSTVRKGSGVQVTVTSVITRDGRAVSRPSLRFNLD
;
A
#
# COMPACT_ATOMS: atom_id res chain seq x y z
N MET A 1 -56.25 8.44 44.80
CA MET A 1 -55.73 9.52 43.93
C MET A 1 -54.21 9.35 43.78
N PRO A 2 -53.69 8.70 42.72
CA PRO A 2 -52.27 8.66 42.47
C PRO A 2 -51.85 9.86 41.59
N ARG A 3 -50.82 10.57 42.06
CA ARG A 3 -50.22 11.75 41.42
C ARG A 3 -49.40 11.33 40.20
N LEU A 4 -49.77 11.82 39.02
CA LEU A 4 -48.97 11.73 37.80
C LEU A 4 -47.69 12.56 37.98
N ARG A 5 -46.52 11.92 37.94
CA ARG A 5 -45.22 12.60 37.83
C ARG A 5 -44.67 12.34 36.43
N LEU A 6 -44.64 13.40 35.61
CA LEU A 6 -43.82 13.45 34.40
C LEU A 6 -42.36 13.75 34.81
N PRO A 7 -41.38 13.18 34.10
CA PRO A 7 -40.15 13.87 33.82
C PRO A 7 -39.96 14.06 32.32
N LEU A 8 -39.83 15.32 31.95
CA LEU A 8 -39.33 15.84 30.67
C LEU A 8 -37.80 15.67 30.64
N MET A 9 -37.26 14.92 29.67
CA MET A 9 -35.85 15.00 29.21
C MET A 9 -35.87 14.69 27.70
N LEU A 10 -35.71 15.67 26.80
CA LEU A 10 -34.44 16.24 26.29
C LEU A 10 -33.43 15.15 25.89
N LEU A 11 -32.74 15.15 24.76
CA LEU A 11 -32.76 15.80 23.45
C LEU A 11 -31.65 15.04 22.67
N LEU A 12 -31.73 15.00 21.34
CA LEU A 12 -30.81 14.31 20.43
C LEU A 12 -29.32 14.60 20.71
N VAL A 13 -28.47 13.57 20.62
CA VAL A 13 -27.11 13.72 20.11
C VAL A 13 -26.81 12.59 19.12
N SER A 14 -26.91 12.92 17.84
CA SER A 14 -26.36 12.17 16.71
C SER A 14 -24.89 12.56 16.52
N LEU A 15 -23.98 11.64 16.81
CA LEU A 15 -22.58 11.66 16.35
C LEU A 15 -22.33 10.23 15.86
N GLY A 16 -22.48 9.97 14.56
CA GLY A 16 -21.46 10.36 13.59
C GLY A 16 -20.36 9.32 13.67
N GLY A 17 -20.46 8.28 12.82
CA GLY A 17 -19.54 7.16 12.82
C GLY A 17 -18.09 7.62 12.65
N CYS A 18 -17.26 7.35 13.66
CA CYS A 18 -15.81 7.36 13.49
C CYS A 18 -15.41 6.06 12.79
N ALA A 19 -15.58 6.00 11.47
CA ALA A 19 -14.69 5.17 10.67
C ALA A 19 -13.35 5.91 10.64
N ALA A 20 -12.51 5.67 11.65
CA ALA A 20 -11.11 6.09 11.66
C ALA A 20 -10.37 5.27 10.59
N GLN A 21 -10.54 5.67 9.34
CA GLN A 21 -9.82 5.16 8.20
C GLN A 21 -8.46 5.87 8.15
N SER A 22 -7.44 5.17 8.63
CA SER A 22 -6.07 5.02 8.08
C SER A 22 -5.07 4.83 9.23
N PRO A 23 -4.44 3.66 9.39
CA PRO A 23 -3.21 3.59 10.16
C PRO A 23 -2.14 4.42 9.42
N PRO A 24 -1.33 5.19 10.16
CA PRO A 24 -0.33 6.09 9.59
C PRO A 24 0.74 5.28 8.88
N ASN A 25 1.20 5.83 7.75
CA ASN A 25 2.42 5.45 7.05
C ASN A 25 3.52 5.15 8.08
N ALA A 26 3.80 3.87 8.33
CA ALA A 26 4.89 3.48 9.18
C ALA A 26 6.19 3.88 8.51
N ASP A 27 6.97 4.73 9.19
CA ASP A 27 8.30 5.24 8.88
C ASP A 27 8.90 4.77 7.56
N LEU A 28 8.74 5.60 6.54
CA LEU A 28 9.67 5.63 5.42
C LEU A 28 10.30 7.01 5.42
N THR A 29 11.28 7.17 6.32
CA THR A 29 12.12 8.36 6.45
C THR A 29 13.07 8.55 5.26
N LEU A 30 13.05 7.63 4.28
CA LEU A 30 13.86 7.69 3.08
C LEU A 30 13.03 8.21 1.90
N PRO A 31 13.49 9.25 1.18
CA PRO A 31 12.91 9.65 -0.09
C PRO A 31 12.79 8.47 -1.05
N GLY A 32 11.68 8.42 -1.79
CA GLY A 32 11.42 7.35 -2.74
C GLY A 32 10.95 6.04 -2.13
N ALA A 33 10.49 6.00 -0.88
CA ALA A 33 9.86 4.81 -0.31
C ALA A 33 8.39 5.05 0.09
N SER A 34 7.55 4.04 -0.07
CA SER A 34 6.15 4.03 0.38
C SER A 34 5.71 2.66 0.90
N VAL A 35 4.76 2.65 1.84
CA VAL A 35 4.19 1.42 2.42
C VAL A 35 2.67 1.54 2.51
N VAL A 36 1.97 0.44 2.23
CA VAL A 36 0.53 0.32 2.40
C VAL A 36 0.19 -1.03 3.03
N THR A 37 -0.88 -1.06 3.82
CA THR A 37 -1.41 -2.27 4.44
C THR A 37 -2.84 -2.50 4.00
N VAL A 38 -3.14 -3.65 3.40
CA VAL A 38 -4.46 -4.04 2.87
C VAL A 38 -4.72 -5.52 3.17
N ASP A 39 -5.91 -5.88 3.65
CA ASP A 39 -6.33 -7.26 3.97
C ASP A 39 -5.33 -8.08 4.82
N GLY A 40 -4.63 -7.40 5.75
CA GLY A 40 -3.59 -8.00 6.58
C GLY A 40 -2.32 -8.36 5.81
N TRP A 41 -2.04 -7.69 4.71
CA TRP A 41 -0.81 -7.76 3.93
C TRP A 41 -0.19 -6.37 3.86
N GLN A 42 1.12 -6.30 3.97
CA GLN A 42 1.87 -5.06 3.83
C GLN A 42 2.71 -5.13 2.56
N LEU A 43 2.59 -4.10 1.73
CA LEU A 43 3.41 -3.84 0.56
C LEU A 43 4.26 -2.62 0.86
N GLU A 44 5.57 -2.79 0.81
CA GLU A 44 6.57 -1.74 0.88
C GLU A 44 7.26 -1.66 -0.48
N ALA A 45 7.50 -0.44 -0.95
CA ALA A 45 8.21 -0.18 -2.18
C ALA A 45 9.24 0.92 -1.95
N ARG A 46 10.41 0.77 -2.56
CA ARG A 46 11.47 1.76 -2.59
C ARG A 46 11.97 1.91 -4.02
N GLY A 47 12.06 3.13 -4.49
CA GLY A 47 12.60 3.46 -5.80
C GLY A 47 13.87 4.30 -5.72
N GLU A 48 14.72 4.15 -6.72
CA GLU A 48 15.86 5.04 -6.97
C GLU A 48 16.14 5.18 -8.47
N PHE A 49 16.70 6.31 -8.87
CA PHE A 49 17.25 6.49 -10.21
C PHE A 49 18.59 5.74 -10.33
N LEU A 50 18.78 5.02 -11.43
CA LEU A 50 20.03 4.31 -11.70
C LEU A 50 21.04 5.13 -12.51
N ASP A 51 20.58 6.22 -13.12
CA ASP A 51 21.38 7.07 -13.97
C ASP A 51 21.13 8.57 -13.69
N PRO A 52 22.12 9.44 -14.00
CA PRO A 52 21.97 10.89 -13.81
C PRO A 52 20.90 11.54 -14.71
N GLU A 53 20.57 10.91 -15.85
CA GLU A 53 19.55 11.38 -16.79
C GLU A 53 18.13 11.05 -16.34
N ARG A 54 18.01 10.27 -15.24
CA ARG A 54 16.75 9.86 -14.59
C ARG A 54 15.83 9.12 -15.56
N VAL A 55 16.40 8.29 -16.42
CA VAL A 55 15.69 7.53 -17.44
C VAL A 55 15.36 6.12 -16.95
N GLN A 56 16.19 5.55 -16.08
CA GLN A 56 16.02 4.22 -15.50
C GLN A 56 15.77 4.32 -14.00
N VAL A 57 14.81 3.53 -13.52
CA VAL A 57 14.51 3.41 -12.10
C VAL A 57 14.62 1.95 -11.66
N ARG A 58 15.22 1.73 -10.48
CA ARG A 58 15.11 0.47 -9.76
C ARG A 58 14.03 0.59 -8.71
N ILE A 59 13.09 -0.35 -8.68
CA ILE A 59 12.08 -0.48 -7.64
C ILE A 59 12.32 -1.78 -6.87
N ASP A 60 12.64 -1.66 -5.60
CA ASP A 60 12.75 -2.74 -4.64
C ASP A 60 11.42 -2.87 -3.89
N LEU A 61 10.83 -4.07 -3.89
CA LEU A 61 9.55 -4.34 -3.23
C LEU A 61 9.75 -5.32 -2.08
N VAL A 62 8.95 -5.17 -1.03
CA VAL A 62 8.85 -6.14 0.06
C VAL A 62 7.37 -6.38 0.39
N ILE A 63 6.95 -7.64 0.31
CA ILE A 63 5.60 -8.07 0.64
C ILE A 63 5.66 -9.00 1.85
N ARG A 64 4.90 -8.66 2.89
CA ARG A 64 4.86 -9.42 4.16
C ARG A 64 3.45 -9.56 4.71
N LYS A 65 3.23 -10.57 5.56
CA LYS A 65 1.97 -10.75 6.28
C LYS A 65 1.98 -9.88 7.55
N VAL A 66 0.91 -9.12 7.78
CA VAL A 66 0.77 -8.32 9.01
C VAL A 66 0.63 -9.24 10.21
N GLY A 67 1.32 -8.93 11.30
CA GLY A 67 1.34 -9.75 12.52
C GLY A 67 2.38 -10.87 12.51
N ASP A 68 3.03 -11.12 11.37
CA ASP A 68 4.21 -12.00 11.25
C ASP A 68 5.29 -11.30 10.41
N PRO A 69 5.89 -10.22 10.93
CA PRO A 69 6.83 -9.39 10.16
C PRO A 69 8.13 -10.10 9.81
N SER A 70 8.48 -11.18 10.52
CA SER A 70 9.59 -12.09 10.22
C SER A 70 9.40 -12.86 8.91
N ARG A 71 8.17 -12.97 8.42
CA ARG A 71 7.85 -13.74 7.23
C ARG A 71 7.63 -12.82 6.03
N VAL A 72 8.74 -12.44 5.40
CA VAL A 72 8.73 -11.90 4.04
C VAL A 72 8.26 -13.00 3.09
N ILE A 73 7.27 -12.69 2.27
CA ILE A 73 6.65 -13.64 1.33
C ILE A 73 7.24 -13.49 -0.07
N ALA A 74 7.52 -12.25 -0.45
CA ALA A 74 8.23 -11.93 -1.69
C ALA A 74 9.01 -10.63 -1.50
N SER A 75 10.20 -10.57 -2.10
CA SER A 75 11.03 -9.35 -2.16
C SER A 75 11.60 -9.13 -3.57
N PRO A 76 10.73 -8.93 -4.59
CA PRO A 76 11.20 -8.76 -5.95
C PRO A 76 11.84 -7.37 -6.14
N THR A 77 12.86 -7.34 -6.98
CA THR A 77 13.47 -6.11 -7.49
C THR A 77 13.21 -6.02 -8.99
N MET A 78 12.90 -4.84 -9.49
CA MET A 78 12.77 -4.59 -10.92
C MET A 78 13.50 -3.32 -11.33
N THR A 79 13.97 -3.32 -12.58
CA THR A 79 14.52 -2.15 -13.25
C THR A 79 13.67 -1.86 -14.47
N THR A 80 13.27 -0.62 -14.66
CA THR A 80 12.43 -0.20 -15.78
C THR A 80 12.81 1.18 -16.29
N ILE A 81 12.48 1.45 -17.55
CA ILE A 81 12.63 2.77 -18.16
C ILE A 81 11.41 3.61 -17.77
N VAL A 82 11.63 4.88 -17.45
CA VAL A 82 10.56 5.81 -17.10
C VAL A 82 9.57 5.95 -18.26
N GLY A 83 8.30 5.73 -17.99
CA GLY A 83 7.23 5.69 -18.99
C GLY A 83 6.86 4.29 -19.47
N GLU A 84 7.63 3.27 -19.07
CA GLU A 84 7.31 1.86 -19.34
C GLU A 84 6.62 1.23 -18.12
N ASP A 85 5.71 0.30 -18.42
CA ASP A 85 5.10 -0.58 -17.43
C ASP A 85 5.92 -1.86 -17.32
N SER A 86 6.04 -2.39 -16.11
CA SER A 86 6.78 -3.61 -15.84
C SER A 86 6.02 -4.51 -14.90
N VAL A 87 6.06 -5.82 -15.16
CA VAL A 87 5.39 -6.82 -14.35
C VAL A 87 6.40 -7.88 -13.93
N ILE A 88 6.37 -8.25 -12.65
CA ILE A 88 7.16 -9.35 -12.10
C ILE A 88 6.25 -10.30 -11.33
N GLU A 89 6.47 -11.59 -11.55
CA GLU A 89 5.80 -12.65 -10.82
C GLU A 89 6.80 -13.33 -9.90
N SER A 90 6.40 -13.56 -8.65
CA SER A 90 7.21 -14.21 -7.63
C SER A 90 6.37 -15.29 -6.96
N ALA A 91 6.79 -16.55 -7.15
CA ALA A 91 6.22 -17.66 -6.43
C ALA A 91 6.77 -17.66 -4.99
N GLY A 92 5.87 -17.60 -4.01
CA GLY A 92 6.22 -17.63 -2.59
C GLY A 92 5.85 -18.95 -1.92
N ASN A 93 6.12 -19.04 -0.62
CA ASN A 93 5.79 -20.20 0.23
C ASN A 93 4.28 -20.33 0.47
N GLY A 94 3.54 -20.80 -0.53
CA GLY A 94 2.08 -20.97 -0.52
C GLY A 94 1.28 -19.72 -0.88
N ASN A 95 1.94 -18.66 -1.35
CA ASN A 95 1.27 -17.49 -1.92
C ASN A 95 2.07 -17.00 -3.11
N ASP A 96 1.42 -16.82 -4.25
CA ASP A 96 2.02 -16.22 -5.43
C ASP A 96 1.79 -14.71 -5.41
N VAL A 97 2.77 -13.94 -5.86
CA VAL A 97 2.72 -12.49 -5.89
C VAL A 97 3.02 -12.00 -7.30
N THR A 98 2.07 -11.29 -7.90
CA THR A 98 2.30 -10.54 -9.14
C THR A 98 2.36 -9.07 -8.80
N CYS A 99 3.45 -8.39 -9.18
CA CYS A 99 3.61 -6.95 -9.00
C CYS A 99 3.71 -6.27 -10.35
N SER A 100 2.92 -5.23 -10.56
CA SER A 100 3.03 -4.31 -11.69
C SER A 100 3.50 -2.95 -11.20
N VAL A 101 4.46 -2.37 -11.91
CA VAL A 101 4.94 -1.01 -11.70
C VAL A 101 4.71 -0.20 -12.96
N SER A 102 4.15 0.98 -12.78
CA SER A 102 3.99 1.98 -13.81
C SER A 102 4.68 3.27 -13.37
N THR A 103 5.34 3.93 -14.31
CA THR A 103 6.12 5.14 -14.05
C THR A 103 5.68 6.26 -14.98
N VAL A 104 5.44 7.45 -14.43
CA VAL A 104 5.03 8.63 -15.20
C VAL A 104 5.90 9.82 -14.81
N ARG A 105 6.52 10.47 -15.80
CA ARG A 105 7.31 11.67 -15.56
C ARG A 105 6.40 12.83 -15.12
N LYS A 106 6.79 13.52 -14.05
CA LYS A 106 6.04 14.63 -13.46
C LYS A 106 6.99 15.76 -13.06
N GLY A 107 7.10 16.78 -13.91
CA GLY A 107 8.10 17.84 -13.73
C GLY A 107 9.52 17.28 -13.80
N SER A 108 10.34 17.57 -12.78
CA SER A 108 11.71 17.03 -12.65
C SER A 108 11.78 15.62 -12.03
N GLY A 109 10.66 15.11 -11.53
CA GLY A 109 10.57 13.81 -10.86
C GLY A 109 9.79 12.76 -11.64
N VAL A 110 9.61 11.60 -11.02
CA VAL A 110 8.82 10.48 -11.53
C VAL A 110 7.82 10.05 -10.49
N GLN A 111 6.56 9.93 -10.89
CA GLN A 111 5.54 9.27 -10.08
C GLN A 111 5.57 7.78 -10.38
N VAL A 112 5.74 6.97 -9.34
CA VAL A 112 5.72 5.52 -9.40
C VAL A 112 4.39 5.04 -8.83
N THR A 113 3.70 4.17 -9.57
CA THR A 113 2.53 3.44 -9.07
C THR A 113 2.89 1.96 -9.02
N VAL A 114 2.69 1.35 -7.85
CA VAL A 114 2.88 -0.09 -7.65
C VAL A 114 1.53 -0.71 -7.34
N THR A 115 1.21 -1.79 -8.03
CA THR A 115 0.05 -2.63 -7.72
C THR A 115 0.53 -4.05 -7.58
N SER A 116 0.09 -4.74 -6.52
CA SER A 116 0.39 -6.15 -6.32
C SER A 116 -0.90 -6.94 -6.21
N VAL A 117 -0.86 -8.19 -6.67
CA VAL A 117 -1.90 -9.19 -6.47
C VAL A 117 -1.28 -10.35 -5.73
N ILE A 118 -1.84 -10.66 -4.56
CA ILE A 118 -1.42 -11.79 -3.74
C ILE A 118 -2.44 -12.89 -3.93
N THR A 119 -2.00 -14.05 -4.39
CA THR A 119 -2.82 -15.21 -4.72
C THR A 119 -2.50 -16.36 -3.78
N ARG A 120 -3.53 -17.03 -3.28
CA ARG A 120 -3.42 -18.27 -2.49
C ARG A 120 -4.37 -19.29 -3.07
N ASP A 121 -3.89 -20.50 -3.33
CA ASP A 121 -4.68 -21.60 -3.90
C ASP A 121 -5.44 -21.19 -5.18
N GLY A 122 -4.77 -20.41 -6.04
CA GLY A 122 -5.34 -19.90 -7.30
C GLY A 122 -6.37 -18.77 -7.15
N ARG A 123 -6.58 -18.20 -5.95
CA ARG A 123 -7.50 -17.08 -5.71
C ARG A 123 -6.79 -15.85 -5.18
N ALA A 124 -7.09 -14.69 -5.74
CA ALA A 124 -6.59 -13.41 -5.22
C ALA A 124 -7.16 -13.16 -3.82
N VAL A 125 -6.28 -13.05 -2.82
CA VAL A 125 -6.63 -12.80 -1.41
C VAL A 125 -6.37 -11.36 -0.99
N SER A 126 -5.56 -10.61 -1.74
CA SER A 126 -5.40 -9.16 -1.53
C SER A 126 -4.84 -8.48 -2.78
N ARG A 127 -5.09 -7.16 -2.87
CA ARG A 127 -4.62 -6.30 -3.97
C ARG A 127 -4.07 -4.97 -3.44
N PRO A 128 -2.97 -4.96 -2.68
CA PRO A 128 -2.40 -3.71 -2.20
C PRO A 128 -1.86 -2.88 -3.36
N SER A 129 -2.07 -1.56 -3.30
CA SER A 129 -1.51 -0.62 -4.27
C SER A 129 -1.10 0.65 -3.57
N LEU A 130 0.02 1.21 -4.02
CA LEU A 130 0.57 2.44 -3.50
C LEU A 130 1.12 3.32 -4.62
N ARG A 131 1.35 4.59 -4.30
CA ARG A 131 1.91 5.57 -5.21
C ARG A 131 2.84 6.49 -4.45
N PHE A 132 3.98 6.79 -5.06
CA PHE A 132 4.99 7.70 -4.49
C PHE A 132 5.74 8.43 -5.59
N ASN A 133 6.49 9.47 -5.20
CA ASN A 133 7.32 10.23 -6.13
C ASN A 133 8.80 9.92 -5.88
N LEU A 134 9.57 9.98 -6.96
CA LEU A 134 11.03 9.98 -7.00
C LEU A 134 11.46 11.36 -7.50
N ASP A 135 12.22 12.07 -6.67
CA ASP A 135 12.69 13.44 -6.91
C ASP A 135 14.21 13.52 -7.09
#